data_AF-A0A497J2R5-F1
#
_entry.id   AF-A0A497J2R5-F1
#
_cell.length_a   1.000
_cell.length_b   1.000
_cell.length_c   1.000
_cell.angle_alpha   90.00
_cell.angle_beta   90.00
_cell.angle_gamma   90.00
#
_symmetry.space_group_name_H-M   'P 1'
#
loop_
_entity.id
_entity.type
_entity.pdbx_description
1 polymer ?
#
loop_
_entity_poly.entity_id
_entity_poly.type
_entity_poly.pdbx_seq_one_letter_code
_entity_poly.pdbx_strand_id
1 'polypeptide(L)'
;MWLGVGPGEKLLTICNCCPCCCLWRVLPHIAPQIGAKIRRMPGVTVTVTERCVGCGTCTQGICFVDAIHLLSGQAVISDACRGCGRCVDVCPQKAIELVITDARFVEASINQLEPLVDLL
;
A
#
# COMPACT_ATOMS: atom_id res chain seq x y z
N MET A 1 11.67 13.90 -12.79
CA MET A 1 11.67 13.24 -11.47
C MET A 1 12.50 14.11 -10.54
N TRP A 2 11.91 14.77 -9.54
CA TRP A 2 12.60 15.78 -8.70
C TRP A 2 13.80 15.22 -7.91
N LEU A 3 13.86 13.89 -7.75
CA LEU A 3 14.95 13.18 -7.09
C LEU A 3 16.21 12.99 -7.95
N GLY A 4 16.24 13.48 -9.19
CA GLY A 4 17.38 13.26 -10.10
C GLY A 4 17.60 11.81 -10.54
N VAL A 5 16.70 10.90 -10.16
CA VAL A 5 16.76 9.47 -10.51
C VAL A 5 16.29 9.27 -11.95
N GLY A 6 17.13 8.62 -12.75
CA GLY A 6 16.83 8.17 -14.10
C GLY A 6 17.55 6.85 -14.38
N PRO A 7 16.93 5.88 -15.07
CA PRO A 7 15.57 5.88 -15.64
C PRO A 7 14.47 5.80 -14.57
N GLY A 8 13.31 6.42 -14.80
CA GLY A 8 12.26 6.56 -13.77
C GLY A 8 11.55 5.26 -13.37
N GLU A 9 11.66 4.22 -14.19
CA GLU A 9 11.23 2.85 -13.94
C GLU A 9 12.15 2.07 -12.99
N LYS A 10 13.38 2.55 -12.77
CA LYS A 10 14.32 1.98 -11.79
C LYS A 10 14.23 2.67 -10.42
N LEU A 11 13.29 3.59 -10.21
CA LEU A 11 13.10 4.25 -8.92
C LEU A 11 12.57 3.23 -7.90
N LEU A 12 13.49 2.74 -7.07
CA LEU A 12 13.20 1.80 -5.98
C LEU A 12 13.01 2.60 -4.70
N THR A 13 11.79 2.57 -4.17
CA THR A 13 11.43 3.31 -2.96
C THR A 13 10.96 2.33 -1.89
N ILE A 14 11.75 2.20 -0.82
CA ILE A 14 11.34 1.46 0.37
C ILE A 14 10.43 2.37 1.19
N CYS A 15 9.12 2.12 1.15
CA CYS A 15 8.15 2.89 1.92
C CYS A 15 8.13 2.39 3.37
N ASN A 16 8.98 2.97 4.22
CA ASN A 16 8.82 2.84 5.66
C ASN A 16 7.58 3.64 6.08
N CYS A 17 6.44 2.97 6.22
CA CYS A 17 5.12 3.56 6.52
C CYS A 17 5.00 4.08 7.97
N CYS A 18 6.09 4.59 8.56
CA CYS A 18 6.08 5.17 9.90
C CYS A 18 5.26 6.48 9.90
N PRO A 19 4.24 6.63 10.77
CA PRO A 19 3.30 7.75 10.75
C PRO A 19 3.93 9.13 10.94
N CYS A 20 5.08 9.23 11.63
CA CYS A 20 5.72 10.51 11.96
C CYS A 20 6.62 11.08 10.86
N CYS A 21 7.15 10.24 9.96
CA CYS A 21 8.17 10.66 8.97
C CYS A 21 7.90 10.17 7.54
N CYS A 22 6.71 9.63 7.24
CA CYS A 22 6.40 9.14 5.91
C CYS A 22 6.33 10.31 4.90
N LEU A 23 7.43 10.51 4.16
CA LEU A 23 7.52 11.42 3.01
C LEU A 23 6.36 11.20 2.03
N TRP A 24 5.81 9.98 1.99
CA TRP A 24 4.74 9.58 1.08
C TRP A 24 3.32 9.92 1.52
N ARG A 25 3.12 10.69 2.60
CA ARG A 25 1.80 11.29 2.89
C ARG A 25 1.33 12.25 1.79
N VAL A 26 2.25 12.74 0.96
CA VAL A 26 1.90 13.55 -0.23
C VAL A 26 1.35 12.71 -1.38
N LEU A 27 1.32 11.37 -1.28
CA LEU A 27 0.87 10.48 -2.36
C LEU A 27 -0.49 10.86 -2.98
N PRO A 28 -1.51 11.27 -2.21
CA PRO A 28 -2.78 11.74 -2.78
C PRO A 28 -2.67 13.05 -3.58
N HIS A 29 -1.59 13.80 -3.40
CA HIS A 29 -1.39 15.14 -3.96
C HIS A 29 -0.25 15.21 -4.99
N ILE A 30 0.49 14.12 -5.22
CA ILE A 30 1.52 14.09 -6.27
C ILE A 30 0.89 13.81 -7.63
N ALA A 31 1.59 14.25 -8.67
CA ALA A 31 1.16 14.02 -10.04
C ALA A 31 1.01 12.52 -10.35
N PRO A 32 -0.05 12.08 -11.06
CA PRO A 32 -0.38 10.66 -11.26
C PRO A 32 0.77 9.81 -11.81
N GLN A 33 1.57 10.39 -12.71
CA GLN A 33 2.74 9.74 -13.31
C GLN A 33 3.82 9.35 -12.30
N ILE A 34 3.93 10.09 -11.19
CA ILE A 34 4.85 9.78 -10.09
C ILE A 34 4.18 8.77 -9.15
N GLY A 35 2.90 8.97 -8.82
CA GLY A 35 2.13 8.04 -7.97
C GLY A 35 2.03 6.62 -8.52
N ALA A 36 2.03 6.45 -9.85
CA ALA A 36 2.03 5.15 -10.52
C ALA A 36 3.35 4.36 -10.38
N LYS A 37 4.43 5.01 -9.96
CA LYS A 37 5.73 4.37 -9.69
C LYS A 37 5.79 3.77 -8.28
N ILE A 38 4.95 4.26 -7.37
CA ILE A 38 4.76 3.63 -6.07
C ILE A 38 3.71 2.55 -6.26
N ARG A 39 4.05 1.32 -5.89
CA ARG A 39 3.19 0.14 -6.08
C ARG A 39 3.23 -0.69 -4.81
N ARG A 40 2.15 -1.45 -4.58
CA ARG A 40 2.13 -2.49 -3.54
C ARG A 40 3.07 -3.62 -3.93
N MET A 41 3.58 -4.34 -2.95
CA MET A 41 4.35 -5.56 -3.19
C MET A 41 3.47 -6.60 -3.93
N PRO A 42 4.00 -7.31 -4.94
CA PRO A 42 3.27 -8.39 -5.60
C PRO A 42 2.78 -9.44 -4.61
N GLY A 43 1.59 -9.99 -4.86
CA GLY A 43 0.99 -11.04 -4.01
C GLY A 43 0.37 -10.55 -2.70
N VAL A 44 0.57 -9.27 -2.31
CA VAL A 44 -0.11 -8.68 -1.15
C VAL A 44 -1.50 -8.20 -1.54
N THR A 45 -2.51 -8.74 -0.87
CA THR A 45 -3.91 -8.33 -1.00
C THR A 45 -4.45 -7.91 0.35
N VAL A 46 -5.27 -6.85 0.37
CA VAL A 46 -6.04 -6.45 1.56
C VAL A 46 -7.51 -6.54 1.21
N THR A 47 -8.27 -7.32 1.97
CA THR A 47 -9.69 -7.58 1.73
C THR A 47 -10.53 -7.22 2.94
N VAL A 48 -11.79 -6.85 2.69
CA VAL A 48 -12.79 -6.64 3.74
C VAL A 48 -13.74 -7.84 3.72
N THR A 49 -13.94 -8.46 4.88
CA THR A 49 -14.77 -9.64 5.04
C THR A 49 -16.19 -9.28 5.49
N GLU A 50 -17.07 -10.28 5.51
CA GLU A 50 -18.44 -10.20 6.00
C GLU A 50 -18.56 -9.78 7.47
N ARG A 51 -17.46 -9.84 8.24
CA ARG A 51 -17.41 -9.35 9.63
C ARG A 51 -17.46 -7.82 9.73
N CYS A 52 -17.44 -7.11 8.62
CA CYS A 52 -17.48 -5.65 8.60
C CYS A 52 -18.85 -5.14 9.05
N VAL A 53 -18.88 -4.44 10.19
CA VAL A 53 -20.09 -3.81 10.74
C VAL A 53 -20.25 -2.34 10.35
N GLY A 54 -19.42 -1.83 9.43
CA GLY A 54 -19.54 -0.45 8.96
C GLY A 54 -19.13 0.65 9.94
N CYS A 55 -18.39 0.34 11.01
CA CYS A 55 -18.05 1.31 12.06
C CYS A 55 -17.15 2.50 11.62
N GLY A 56 -16.52 2.42 10.45
CA GLY A 56 -15.70 3.52 9.89
C GLY A 56 -14.33 3.73 10.53
N THR A 57 -13.94 3.04 11.61
CA THR A 57 -12.63 3.21 12.28
C THR A 57 -11.44 3.19 11.31
N CYS A 58 -11.48 2.30 10.31
CA CYS A 58 -10.42 2.15 9.32
C CYS A 58 -10.30 3.30 8.31
N THR A 59 -11.31 4.18 8.19
CA THR A 59 -11.33 5.31 7.25
C THR A 59 -10.89 6.62 7.90
N GLN A 60 -10.79 6.68 9.23
CA GLN A 60 -10.53 7.91 9.99
C GLN A 60 -9.02 8.25 10.01
N GLY A 61 -8.47 8.65 8.85
CA GLY A 61 -7.08 9.10 8.73
C GLY A 61 -6.02 7.99 8.86
N ILE A 62 -6.46 6.73 8.89
CA ILE A 62 -5.59 5.55 8.98
C ILE A 62 -4.88 5.29 7.66
N CYS A 63 -5.61 5.40 6.54
CA CYS A 63 -5.08 5.20 5.21
C CYS A 63 -4.41 6.48 4.69
N PHE A 64 -3.09 6.50 4.65
CA PHE A 64 -2.31 7.67 4.21
C PHE A 64 -2.39 7.95 2.71
N VAL A 65 -2.92 6.99 1.93
CA VAL A 65 -3.17 7.11 0.49
C VAL A 65 -4.65 7.24 0.15
N ASP A 66 -5.51 7.36 1.17
CA ASP A 66 -6.96 7.52 1.00
C ASP A 66 -7.60 6.43 0.11
N ALA A 67 -7.20 5.18 0.31
CA ALA A 67 -7.64 4.03 -0.50
C ALA A 67 -8.78 3.22 0.15
N ILE A 68 -9.36 3.67 1.27
CA ILE A 68 -10.43 2.95 1.96
C ILE A 68 -11.52 3.91 2.39
N HIS A 69 -12.76 3.62 1.98
CA HIS A 69 -13.92 4.45 2.25
C HIS A 69 -15.10 3.61 2.74
N LEU A 70 -16.07 4.26 3.38
CA LEU A 70 -17.32 3.61 3.76
C LEU A 70 -18.35 3.83 2.66
N LEU A 71 -18.84 2.75 2.06
CA LEU A 71 -19.90 2.77 1.05
C LEU A 71 -21.01 1.81 1.49
N SER A 72 -22.24 2.31 1.57
CA SER A 72 -23.42 1.51 1.92
C SER A 72 -23.26 0.68 3.21
N GLY A 73 -22.58 1.23 4.22
CA GLY A 73 -22.35 0.56 5.50
C GLY A 73 -21.23 -0.49 5.50
N GLN A 74 -20.43 -0.60 4.44
CA GLN A 74 -19.25 -1.46 4.40
C GLN A 74 -18.00 -0.67 4.03
N ALA A 75 -16.86 -1.10 4.58
CA ALA A 75 -15.57 -0.58 4.13
C ALA A 75 -15.24 -1.16 2.75
N VAL A 76 -14.87 -0.29 1.82
CA VAL A 76 -14.49 -0.65 0.44
C VAL A 76 -13.08 -0.12 0.18
N ILE A 77 -12.22 -0.99 -0.32
CA ILE A 77 -10.81 -0.71 -0.61
C ILE A 77 -10.65 -0.53 -2.12
N SER A 78 -10.02 0.58 -2.54
CA SER A 78 -9.75 0.87 -3.96
C SER A 78 -8.39 0.34 -4.41
N ASP A 79 -8.14 0.38 -5.72
CA ASP A 79 -6.87 -0.02 -6.33
C ASP A 79 -5.69 0.87 -5.93
N ALA A 80 -5.94 2.03 -5.31
CA ALA A 80 -4.89 2.87 -4.75
C ALA A 80 -4.22 2.26 -3.49
N CYS A 81 -4.76 1.15 -2.97
CA CYS A 81 -4.25 0.47 -1.78
C CYS A 81 -2.79 0.03 -1.95
N ARG A 82 -1.94 0.43 -0.99
CA ARG A 82 -0.51 0.09 -0.97
C ARG A 82 -0.17 -1.17 -0.19
N GLY A 83 -1.17 -1.84 0.39
CA GLY A 83 -0.97 -3.08 1.14
C GLY A 83 -0.24 -2.91 2.48
N CYS A 84 -0.30 -1.73 3.11
CA CYS A 84 0.48 -1.41 4.32
C CYS A 84 -0.06 -2.03 5.64
N GLY A 85 -1.24 -2.64 5.63
CA GLY A 85 -1.81 -3.31 6.82
C GLY A 85 -2.37 -2.40 7.91
N ARG A 86 -2.16 -1.07 7.89
CA ARG A 86 -2.62 -0.17 8.98
C ARG A 86 -4.12 -0.27 9.29
N CYS A 87 -4.96 -0.49 8.28
CA CYS A 87 -6.40 -0.68 8.46
C CYS A 87 -6.75 -2.02 9.12
N VAL A 88 -5.92 -3.06 8.93
CA VAL A 88 -6.05 -4.36 9.60
C VAL A 88 -5.83 -4.19 11.09
N ASP A 89 -4.73 -3.53 11.48
CA ASP A 89 -4.32 -3.36 12.88
C ASP A 89 -5.37 -2.64 13.73
N VAL A 90 -6.06 -1.65 13.15
CA VAL A 90 -7.03 -0.82 13.87
C VAL A 90 -8.46 -1.36 13.80
N CYS A 91 -8.74 -2.40 13.01
CA CYS A 91 -10.10 -2.88 12.82
C CYS A 91 -10.58 -3.63 14.08
N PRO A 92 -11.54 -3.09 14.86
CA PRO A 92 -11.97 -3.73 16.10
C PRO A 92 -12.68 -5.08 15.86
N GLN A 93 -13.26 -5.26 14.68
CA GLN A 93 -13.97 -6.49 14.29
C GLN A 93 -13.06 -7.52 13.62
N LYS A 94 -11.77 -7.20 13.41
CA LYS A 94 -10.85 -8.03 12.61
C LYS A 94 -11.48 -8.41 11.25
N ALA A 95 -12.19 -7.46 10.65
CA ALA A 95 -12.94 -7.63 9.40
C ALA A 95 -12.12 -7.25 8.17
N ILE A 96 -10.86 -6.88 8.35
CA ILE A 96 -9.94 -6.56 7.27
C ILE A 96 -8.77 -7.53 7.39
N GLU A 97 -8.44 -8.20 6.30
CA GLU A 97 -7.39 -9.22 6.26
C GLU A 97 -6.32 -8.78 5.26
N LEU A 98 -5.05 -9.01 5.61
CA LEU A 98 -3.93 -8.89 4.70
C LEU A 98 -3.41 -10.31 4.42
N VAL A 99 -3.44 -10.68 3.14
CA VAL A 99 -3.05 -12.01 2.67
C VAL A 99 -1.90 -11.87 1.70
N ILE A 100 -0.92 -12.77 1.83
CA ILE A 100 0.15 -12.96 0.86
C ILE A 100 -0.14 -14.27 0.14
N THR A 101 -0.46 -14.19 -1.15
CA THR A 101 -1.02 -15.32 -1.90
C THR A 101 0.01 -16.35 -2.36
N ASP A 102 1.30 -16.01 -2.35
CA ASP A 102 2.38 -16.89 -2.81
C ASP A 102 3.41 -17.10 -1.70
N ALA A 103 3.70 -18.35 -1.34
CA ALA A 103 4.76 -18.69 -0.39
C ALA A 103 6.16 -18.27 -0.88
N ARG A 104 6.33 -18.12 -2.20
CA ARG A 104 7.57 -17.67 -2.85
C ARG A 104 7.62 -16.14 -3.06
N PHE A 105 6.77 -15.38 -2.40
CA PHE A 105 6.72 -13.91 -2.56
C PHE A 105 8.08 -13.24 -2.33
N VAL A 106 8.90 -13.78 -1.41
CA VAL A 106 10.26 -13.30 -1.14
C VAL A 106 11.14 -13.49 -2.37
N GLU A 107 11.22 -14.70 -2.90
CA GLU A 107 11.99 -15.03 -4.10
C GLU A 107 11.52 -14.23 -5.32
N ALA A 108 10.21 -14.13 -5.52
CA ALA A 108 9.62 -13.34 -6.61
C ALA A 108 9.97 -11.85 -6.48
N SER A 109 9.94 -11.31 -5.26
CA SER A 109 10.34 -9.92 -5.00
C SER A 109 11.83 -9.72 -5.25
N ILE A 110 12.69 -10.64 -4.81
CA ILE A 110 14.14 -10.59 -5.06
C ILE A 110 14.40 -10.59 -6.57
N ASN A 111 13.85 -11.56 -7.31
CA ASN A 111 14.03 -11.68 -8.76
C ASN A 111 13.55 -10.42 -9.51
N GLN A 112 12.53 -9.72 -9.00
CA GLN A 112 12.06 -8.46 -9.59
C GLN A 112 13.01 -7.29 -9.29
N LEU A 113 13.59 -7.23 -8.10
CA LEU A 113 14.43 -6.11 -7.66
C LEU A 113 15.88 -6.25 -8.11
N GLU A 114 16.40 -7.46 -8.25
CA GLU A 114 17.80 -7.75 -8.60
C GLU A 114 18.27 -7.00 -9.87
N PRO A 115 17.51 -6.93 -10.98
CA PRO A 115 17.95 -6.17 -12.18
C PRO A 115 17.93 -4.64 -11.99
N LEU A 116 17.36 -4.15 -10.89
CA LEU A 116 17.19 -2.73 -10.59
C LEU A 116 18.22 -2.21 -9.58
N VAL A 117 19.01 -3.09 -8.97
CA VAL A 117 20.04 -2.74 -7.99
C VAL A 117 21.42 -3.16 -8.49
N ASP A 118 22.39 -2.27 -8.37
CA ASP A 118 23.79 -2.62 -8.60
C ASP A 118 24.34 -3.22 -7.30
N LEU A 119 24.43 -4.55 -7.22
CA LEU A 119 25.00 -5.27 -6.07
C LEU A 119 26.52 -5.51 -6.23
N LEU A 120 27.19 -4.68 -7.04
CA LEU A 120 28.61 -4.79 -7.41
C LEU A 120 29.49 -3.76 -6.68
#